data_AF-A0A9D9L1K4-F1
#
_entry.id   AF-A0A9D9L1K4-F1
#
_cell.length_a   1.000
_cell.length_b   1.000
_cell.length_c   1.000
_cell.angle_alpha   90.00
_cell.angle_beta   90.00
_cell.angle_gamma   90.00
#
_symmetry.space_group_name_H-M   'P 1'
#
loop_
_entity.id
_entity.type
_entity.pdbx_description
1 polymer ?
#
loop_
_entity_poly.entity_id
_entity_poly.type
_entity_poly.pdbx_seq_one_letter_code
_entity_poly.pdbx_strand_id
1 'polypeptide(L)'
;MKHGKKYVDSVKTIDRAKQYDAVEALELAAGSAKAKFDETIELHIRLGVDSRHADQQVRGAVVLPNGTGKKVRVLVFCKEDKIEAATAAGAEYAGGMEFVDKIMKENWMDFDVVIASPDMMGVVGRLGKVLGPRGLMPNPKAGTVTPDVAKAVTDAKAGKIEYRLDKTNIIHCPIGKASFGVEKLEQNFNTLVDAVVKAKPAAAKGQYLKSITVASTMGPGIRVSTAKYGN
;
A
#
# COMPACT_ATOMS: atom_id res chain seq x y z
N MET A 1 13.23 -2.86 25.35
CA MET A 1 11.98 -3.64 25.54
C MET A 1 12.33 -5.12 25.51
N LYS A 2 11.82 -5.92 26.46
CA LYS A 2 12.01 -7.39 26.43
C LYS A 2 11.05 -7.98 25.40
N HIS A 3 11.58 -8.65 24.38
CA HIS A 3 10.79 -9.33 23.36
C HIS A 3 10.64 -10.82 23.68
N GLY A 4 9.62 -11.47 23.11
CA GLY A 4 9.38 -12.91 23.29
C GLY A 4 10.48 -13.78 22.66
N LYS A 5 10.61 -15.02 23.14
CA LYS A 5 11.67 -15.97 22.73
C LYS A 5 11.78 -16.14 21.21
N LYS A 6 10.65 -16.28 20.50
CA LYS A 6 10.58 -16.41 19.04
C LYS A 6 11.19 -15.22 18.28
N TYR A 7 10.99 -14.01 18.80
CA TYR A 7 11.56 -12.80 18.20
C TYR A 7 13.07 -12.74 18.47
N VAL A 8 13.49 -13.01 19.70
CA VAL A 8 14.93 -13.04 20.07
C VAL A 8 15.70 -14.05 19.24
N ASP A 9 15.13 -15.23 18.99
CA ASP A 9 15.78 -16.25 18.16
C ASP A 9 15.88 -15.82 16.69
N SER A 10 14.88 -15.12 16.16
CA SER A 10 14.91 -14.60 14.78
C SER A 10 15.84 -13.38 14.63
N VAL A 11 16.05 -12.60 15.70
CA VAL A 11 17.05 -11.53 15.71
C VAL A 11 18.47 -12.08 15.65
N LYS A 12 18.75 -13.24 16.25
CA LYS A 12 20.11 -13.85 16.22
C LYS A 12 20.53 -14.29 14.82
N THR A 13 19.57 -14.66 13.98
CA THR A 13 19.83 -15.07 12.60
C THR A 13 20.03 -13.88 11.65
N ILE A 14 19.76 -12.65 12.11
CA ILE A 14 19.81 -11.44 11.29
C ILE A 14 20.92 -10.52 11.81
N ASP A 15 21.90 -10.26 10.97
CA ASP A 15 22.92 -9.27 11.22
C ASP A 15 22.38 -7.87 10.88
N ARG A 16 22.29 -7.01 11.90
CA ARG A 16 21.78 -5.64 11.75
C ARG A 16 22.76 -4.70 11.04
N ALA A 17 24.04 -5.06 10.99
CA ALA A 17 25.08 -4.28 10.32
C ALA A 17 25.18 -4.64 8.84
N LYS A 18 24.85 -5.88 8.47
CA LYS A 18 24.85 -6.35 7.08
C LYS A 18 23.70 -5.73 6.29
N GLN A 19 23.99 -5.36 5.04
CA GLN A 19 22.97 -5.08 4.04
C GLN A 19 22.81 -6.35 3.19
N TYR A 20 21.61 -6.90 3.20
CA TYR A 20 21.27 -8.13 2.47
C TYR A 20 20.89 -7.81 1.03
N ASP A 21 21.06 -8.77 0.11
CA ASP A 21 20.40 -8.69 -1.19
C ASP A 21 18.88 -8.81 -1.01
N ALA A 22 18.09 -8.31 -1.98
CA ALA A 22 16.64 -8.33 -1.90
C ALA A 22 16.09 -9.75 -1.71
N VAL A 23 16.65 -10.73 -2.41
CA VAL A 23 16.21 -12.14 -2.31
C VAL A 23 16.51 -12.73 -0.93
N GLU A 24 17.75 -12.57 -0.45
CA GLU A 24 18.21 -13.05 0.86
C GLU A 24 17.37 -12.39 1.99
N ALA A 25 17.05 -11.10 1.84
CA ALA A 25 16.21 -10.39 2.81
C ALA A 25 14.76 -10.89 2.83
N LEU A 26 14.18 -11.21 1.67
CA LEU A 26 12.82 -11.75 1.57
C LEU A 26 12.73 -13.16 2.15
N GLU A 27 13.74 -14.00 1.91
CA GLU A 27 13.86 -15.33 2.53
C GLU A 27 13.92 -15.25 4.05
N LEU A 28 14.80 -14.38 4.57
CA LEU A 28 14.93 -14.17 6.00
C LEU A 28 13.64 -13.58 6.60
N ALA A 29 12.96 -12.67 5.89
CA ALA A 29 11.70 -12.09 6.33
C ALA A 29 10.60 -13.16 6.43
N ALA A 30 10.45 -14.00 5.40
CA ALA A 30 9.50 -15.10 5.38
C ALA A 30 9.83 -16.16 6.45
N GLY A 31 11.10 -16.50 6.65
CA GLY A 31 11.54 -17.42 7.70
C GLY A 31 11.40 -16.87 9.13
N SER A 32 11.37 -15.55 9.28
CA SER A 32 11.15 -14.88 10.56
C SER A 32 9.67 -14.81 10.98
N ALA A 33 8.74 -15.07 10.06
CA ALA A 33 7.30 -15.10 10.30
C ALA A 33 6.88 -16.34 11.10
N LYS A 34 7.06 -16.29 12.43
CA LYS A 34 6.80 -17.40 13.36
C LYS A 34 5.47 -17.28 14.11
N ALA A 35 4.60 -16.33 13.73
CA ALA A 35 3.26 -16.20 14.27
C ALA A 35 2.35 -17.37 13.83
N LYS A 36 1.18 -17.48 14.49
CA LYS A 36 0.20 -18.54 14.22
C LYS A 36 -0.65 -18.27 12.97
N PHE A 37 -0.60 -17.06 12.43
CA PHE A 37 -1.35 -16.63 11.26
C PHE A 37 -0.37 -16.26 10.14
N ASP A 38 -0.87 -16.23 8.89
CA ASP A 38 -0.08 -15.85 7.73
C ASP A 38 0.28 -14.36 7.79
N GLU A 39 1.52 -14.08 8.19
CA GLU A 39 2.04 -12.73 8.37
C GLU A 39 2.14 -12.00 7.03
N THR A 40 1.91 -10.69 7.08
CA THR A 40 2.14 -9.82 5.92
C THR A 40 3.62 -9.41 5.92
N ILE A 41 4.26 -9.51 4.75
CA ILE A 41 5.58 -8.96 4.53
C ILE A 41 5.40 -7.52 4.06
N GLU A 42 6.05 -6.61 4.78
CA GLU A 42 6.01 -5.18 4.56
C GLU A 42 7.38 -4.65 4.13
N LEU A 43 7.32 -3.61 3.32
CA LEU A 43 8.46 -2.89 2.78
C LEU A 43 8.43 -1.46 3.29
N HIS A 44 9.54 -1.03 3.87
CA HIS A 44 9.73 0.31 4.39
C HIS A 44 10.89 0.99 3.67
N ILE A 45 10.57 2.03 2.92
CA ILE A 45 11.56 2.78 2.13
C ILE A 45 11.69 4.18 2.73
N ARG A 46 12.88 4.50 3.23
CA ARG A 46 13.21 5.85 3.67
C ARG A 46 13.72 6.66 2.49
N LEU A 47 13.00 7.72 2.16
CA LEU A 47 13.35 8.61 1.07
C LEU A 47 14.14 9.82 1.55
N GLY A 48 14.96 10.36 0.66
CA GLY A 48 15.78 11.56 0.85
C GLY A 48 15.07 12.87 0.51
N VAL A 49 13.76 12.86 0.38
CA VAL A 49 12.94 14.04 0.07
C VAL A 49 12.45 14.75 1.33
N ASP A 50 12.07 16.02 1.22
CA ASP A 50 11.45 16.77 2.32
C ASP A 50 9.91 16.80 2.17
N SER A 51 9.21 16.04 3.02
CA SER A 51 7.74 15.96 3.05
C SER A 51 7.01 17.28 3.28
N ARG A 52 7.69 18.31 3.79
CA ARG A 52 7.10 19.63 4.05
C ARG A 52 6.85 20.40 2.76
N HIS A 53 7.59 20.08 1.71
CA HIS A 53 7.53 20.72 0.41
C HIS A 53 6.61 19.94 -0.53
N ALA A 54 5.56 20.59 -1.05
CA ALA A 54 4.53 19.94 -1.85
C ALA A 54 5.06 19.38 -3.18
N ASP A 55 6.10 20.00 -3.74
CA ASP A 55 6.84 19.59 -4.95
C ASP A 55 7.71 18.36 -4.73
N GLN A 56 8.03 18.03 -3.47
CA GLN A 56 8.81 16.85 -3.10
C GLN A 56 7.96 15.73 -2.51
N GLN A 57 6.64 15.90 -2.47
CA GLN A 57 5.73 14.89 -1.95
C GLN A 57 5.57 13.74 -2.95
N VAL A 58 6.12 12.58 -2.59
CA VAL A 58 5.97 11.35 -3.36
C VAL A 58 4.67 10.66 -2.99
N ARG A 59 3.78 10.52 -3.97
CA ARG A 59 2.52 9.78 -3.85
C ARG A 59 2.22 9.12 -5.18
N GLY A 60 1.86 7.85 -5.15
CA GLY A 60 1.51 7.09 -6.34
C GLY A 60 0.74 5.83 -5.99
N ALA A 61 0.29 5.16 -7.04
CA ALA A 61 -0.35 3.86 -6.91
C ALA A 61 0.29 2.88 -7.89
N VAL A 62 0.48 1.64 -7.45
CA VAL A 62 1.08 0.56 -8.23
C VAL A 62 0.21 -0.67 -8.09
N VAL A 63 -0.03 -1.35 -9.20
CA VAL A 63 -0.66 -2.66 -9.21
C VAL A 63 0.43 -3.70 -9.00
N LEU A 64 0.35 -4.48 -7.93
CA LEU A 64 1.28 -5.58 -7.71
C LEU A 64 0.91 -6.76 -8.63
N PRO A 65 1.88 -7.36 -9.35
CA PRO A 65 1.59 -8.46 -10.28
C PRO A 65 1.04 -9.71 -9.59
N ASN A 66 1.45 -9.98 -8.35
CA ASN A 66 0.97 -11.13 -7.58
C ASN A 66 -0.10 -10.75 -6.53
N GLY A 67 -0.53 -9.48 -6.49
CA GLY A 67 -1.44 -8.96 -5.49
C GLY A 67 -0.90 -8.98 -4.06
N THR A 68 -1.76 -8.68 -3.08
CA THR A 68 -1.41 -8.60 -1.65
C THR A 68 -1.87 -9.80 -0.82
N GLY A 69 -2.67 -10.70 -1.40
CA GLY A 69 -3.24 -11.86 -0.69
C GLY A 69 -4.37 -11.53 0.29
N LYS A 70 -4.79 -10.25 0.37
CA LYS A 70 -5.96 -9.85 1.15
C LYS A 70 -7.17 -9.71 0.21
N LYS A 71 -8.31 -10.29 0.59
CA LYS A 71 -9.60 -9.97 -0.05
C LYS A 71 -9.97 -8.54 0.33
N VAL A 72 -9.93 -7.63 -0.64
CA VAL A 72 -10.26 -6.22 -0.47
C VAL A 72 -11.75 -6.04 -0.79
N ARG A 73 -12.51 -5.48 0.14
CA ARG A 73 -13.90 -5.07 -0.10
C ARG A 73 -13.93 -3.68 -0.70
N VAL A 74 -14.53 -3.55 -1.88
CA VAL A 74 -14.54 -2.31 -2.66
C VAL A 74 -15.93 -1.66 -2.60
N LEU A 75 -15.98 -0.42 -2.14
CA LEU A 75 -17.15 0.45 -2.22
C LEU A 75 -16.98 1.45 -3.36
N VAL A 76 -17.98 1.53 -4.23
CA VAL A 76 -17.97 2.42 -5.39
C VAL A 76 -19.06 3.50 -5.26
N PHE A 77 -18.64 4.77 -5.33
CA PHE A 77 -19.53 5.91 -5.44
C PHE A 77 -19.75 6.29 -6.91
N CYS A 78 -20.91 5.94 -7.43
CA CYS A 78 -21.29 6.23 -8.81
C CYS A 78 -22.77 6.55 -8.94
N LYS A 79 -23.13 7.18 -10.06
CA LYS A 79 -24.53 7.38 -10.45
C LYS A 79 -25.11 6.07 -11.00
N GLU A 80 -26.44 5.99 -11.05
CA GLU A 80 -27.20 4.77 -11.37
C GLU A 80 -26.75 4.08 -12.66
N ASP A 81 -26.35 4.86 -13.67
CA ASP A 81 -25.82 4.41 -14.96
C ASP A 81 -24.53 3.59 -14.87
N LYS A 82 -23.76 3.73 -13.79
CA LYS A 82 -22.48 3.03 -13.58
C LYS A 82 -22.51 1.99 -12.46
N ILE A 83 -23.63 1.86 -11.76
CA ILE A 83 -23.79 0.89 -10.66
C ILE A 83 -23.70 -0.54 -11.19
N GLU A 84 -24.39 -0.85 -12.28
CA GLU A 84 -24.36 -2.20 -12.88
C GLU A 84 -22.95 -2.58 -13.34
N ALA A 85 -22.22 -1.64 -13.97
CA ALA A 85 -20.85 -1.86 -14.40
C ALA A 85 -19.89 -2.09 -13.22
N ALA A 86 -20.09 -1.39 -12.10
CA ALA A 86 -19.29 -1.57 -10.89
C ALA A 86 -19.57 -2.92 -10.21
N THR A 87 -20.83 -3.31 -10.10
CA THR A 87 -21.25 -4.60 -9.53
C THR A 87 -20.79 -5.77 -10.40
N ALA A 88 -20.88 -5.63 -11.73
CA ALA A 88 -20.37 -6.63 -12.68
C ALA A 88 -18.84 -6.76 -12.63
N ALA A 89 -18.11 -5.66 -12.38
CA ALA A 89 -16.67 -5.69 -12.15
C ALA A 89 -16.28 -6.30 -10.78
N GLY A 90 -17.28 -6.62 -9.96
CA GLY A 90 -17.13 -7.31 -8.68
C GLY A 90 -17.07 -6.39 -7.47
N ALA A 91 -17.51 -5.13 -7.53
CA ALA A 91 -17.62 -4.31 -6.32
C ALA A 91 -18.61 -4.94 -5.33
N GLU A 92 -18.25 -5.05 -4.04
CA GLU A 92 -19.17 -5.53 -3.01
C GLU A 92 -20.33 -4.57 -2.77
N TYR A 93 -20.09 -3.26 -2.95
CA TYR A 93 -21.08 -2.22 -2.78
C TYR A 93 -20.91 -1.16 -3.86
N ALA A 94 -21.99 -0.79 -4.54
CA ALA A 94 -22.02 0.31 -5.50
C ALA A 94 -23.28 1.14 -5.27
N GLY A 95 -23.13 2.45 -5.15
CA GLY A 95 -24.29 3.34 -5.00
C GLY A 95 -23.93 4.80 -4.78
N GLY A 96 -24.94 5.60 -4.42
CA GLY A 96 -24.85 7.05 -4.35
C GLY A 96 -25.01 7.60 -2.94
N MET A 97 -26.02 8.44 -2.74
CA MET A 97 -26.28 9.15 -1.47
C MET A 97 -26.66 8.21 -0.31
N GLU A 98 -27.25 7.06 -0.60
CA GLU A 98 -27.66 6.07 0.43
C GLU A 98 -26.48 5.58 1.28
N PHE A 99 -25.34 5.27 0.65
CA PHE A 99 -24.14 4.84 1.36
C PHE A 99 -23.44 6.00 2.06
N VAL A 100 -23.55 7.21 1.53
CA VAL A 100 -23.03 8.43 2.18
C VAL A 100 -23.76 8.66 3.50
N ASP A 101 -25.08 8.60 3.48
CA ASP A 101 -25.92 8.74 4.65
C ASP A 101 -25.67 7.64 5.68
N LYS A 102 -25.51 6.40 5.21
CA LYS A 102 -25.17 5.25 6.07
C LYS A 102 -23.81 5.40 6.75
N ILE A 103 -22.80 5.88 6.02
CA ILE A 103 -21.47 6.15 6.60
C ILE A 103 -21.54 7.32 7.59
N MET A 104 -22.31 8.36 7.31
CA MET A 104 -22.44 9.54 8.19
C MET A 104 -23.24 9.26 9.47
N LYS A 105 -24.36 8.53 9.35
CA LYS A 105 -25.31 8.31 10.46
C LYS A 105 -24.98 7.06 11.27
N GLU A 106 -24.60 5.96 10.60
CA GLU A 106 -24.40 4.65 11.23
C GLU A 106 -22.91 4.32 11.43
N ASN A 107 -21.99 5.19 10.98
CA ASN A 107 -20.55 4.94 11.01
C ASN A 107 -20.19 3.58 10.36
N TRP A 108 -20.92 3.23 9.30
CA TRP A 108 -20.78 1.96 8.61
C TRP A 108 -19.47 1.91 7.82
N MET A 109 -18.65 0.87 8.04
CA MET A 109 -17.25 0.82 7.59
C MET A 109 -16.81 -0.59 7.14
N ASP A 110 -17.70 -1.35 6.51
CA ASP A 110 -17.39 -2.71 6.05
C ASP A 110 -16.64 -2.77 4.70
N PHE A 111 -15.93 -1.70 4.33
CA PHE A 111 -15.17 -1.60 3.09
C PHE A 111 -13.70 -1.22 3.35
N ASP A 112 -12.81 -1.71 2.48
CA ASP A 112 -11.36 -1.52 2.56
C ASP A 112 -10.86 -0.48 1.53
N VAL A 113 -11.53 -0.35 0.38
CA VAL A 113 -11.16 0.62 -0.67
C VAL A 113 -12.41 1.34 -1.17
N VAL A 114 -12.29 2.66 -1.35
CA VAL A 114 -13.34 3.50 -1.92
C VAL A 114 -12.90 4.00 -3.29
N ILE A 115 -13.77 3.81 -4.28
CA ILE A 115 -13.60 4.32 -5.65
C ILE A 115 -14.74 5.30 -5.91
N ALA A 116 -14.46 6.42 -6.57
CA ALA A 116 -15.49 7.40 -6.90
C ALA A 116 -15.45 7.79 -8.38
N SER A 117 -16.63 8.02 -8.94
CA SER A 117 -16.77 8.77 -10.18
C SER A 117 -16.56 10.27 -9.92
N PRO A 118 -15.98 11.03 -10.88
CA PRO A 118 -15.77 12.48 -10.73
C PRO A 118 -17.05 13.24 -10.36
N ASP A 119 -18.19 12.80 -10.88
CA ASP A 119 -19.51 13.43 -10.70
C ASP A 119 -20.01 13.35 -9.25
N MET A 120 -19.54 12.37 -8.47
CA MET A 120 -19.97 12.14 -7.08
C MET A 120 -18.98 12.70 -6.04
N MET A 121 -17.87 13.29 -6.48
CA MET A 121 -16.83 13.83 -5.58
C MET A 121 -17.35 14.95 -4.66
N GLY A 122 -18.32 15.76 -5.11
CA GLY A 122 -18.92 16.81 -4.28
C GLY A 122 -19.66 16.26 -3.06
N VAL A 123 -20.24 15.07 -3.18
CA VAL A 123 -20.93 14.37 -2.09
C VAL A 123 -19.93 13.63 -1.20
N VAL A 124 -18.96 12.93 -1.80
CA VAL A 124 -17.89 12.22 -1.08
C VAL A 124 -17.00 13.20 -0.29
N GLY A 125 -16.84 14.44 -0.74
CA GLY A 125 -16.12 15.49 0.00
C GLY A 125 -16.69 15.75 1.40
N ARG A 126 -18.00 15.57 1.61
CA ARG A 126 -18.63 15.69 2.95
C ARG A 126 -18.18 14.61 3.91
N LEU A 127 -17.80 13.43 3.39
CA LEU A 127 -17.24 12.32 4.17
C LEU A 127 -15.76 12.51 4.52
N GLY A 128 -15.13 13.62 4.09
CA GLY A 128 -13.71 13.88 4.33
C GLY A 128 -13.31 13.87 5.81
N LYS A 129 -14.21 14.23 6.73
CA LYS A 129 -13.96 14.15 8.18
C LYS A 129 -13.79 12.71 8.69
N VAL A 130 -14.47 11.75 8.07
CA VAL A 130 -14.48 10.33 8.47
C VAL A 130 -13.44 9.54 7.67
N LEU A 131 -13.45 9.70 6.35
CA LEU A 131 -12.56 8.95 5.43
C LEU A 131 -11.14 9.54 5.37
N GLY A 132 -10.97 10.84 5.62
CA GLY A 132 -9.69 11.53 5.54
C GLY A 132 -8.64 11.03 6.53
N PRO A 133 -8.91 11.02 7.86
CA PRO A 133 -7.96 10.51 8.86
C PRO A 133 -7.59 9.04 8.67
N ARG A 134 -8.47 8.26 8.02
CA ARG A 134 -8.28 6.84 7.77
C ARG A 134 -7.61 6.52 6.42
N GLY A 135 -7.33 7.53 5.60
CA GLY A 135 -6.69 7.35 4.31
C GLY A 135 -7.56 6.66 3.24
N LEU A 136 -8.86 6.52 3.47
CA LEU A 136 -9.81 5.88 2.55
C LEU A 136 -10.43 6.87 1.56
N MET A 137 -10.01 8.13 1.58
CA MET A 137 -10.56 9.18 0.73
C MET A 137 -10.10 9.00 -0.72
N PRO A 138 -11.02 8.88 -1.70
CA PRO A 138 -10.67 8.78 -3.11
C PRO A 138 -9.87 9.99 -3.58
N ASN A 139 -8.86 9.77 -4.40
CA ASN A 139 -8.00 10.82 -4.94
C ASN A 139 -7.71 10.57 -6.44
N PRO A 140 -7.86 11.59 -7.31
CA PRO A 140 -7.42 11.50 -8.71
C PRO A 140 -5.97 11.05 -8.87
N LYS A 141 -5.05 11.49 -7.98
CA LYS A 141 -3.62 11.09 -8.05
C LYS A 141 -3.38 9.60 -7.76
N ALA A 142 -4.27 8.98 -6.98
CA ALA A 142 -4.23 7.53 -6.73
C ALA A 142 -4.91 6.74 -7.86
N GLY A 143 -5.55 7.42 -8.81
CA GLY A 143 -6.39 6.80 -9.84
C GLY A 143 -7.60 6.07 -9.26
N THR A 144 -8.04 6.43 -8.05
CA THR A 144 -9.29 5.96 -7.42
C THR A 144 -10.48 6.87 -7.74
N VAL A 145 -10.21 7.99 -8.42
CA VAL A 145 -11.24 8.84 -9.05
C VAL A 145 -11.08 8.71 -10.55
N THR A 146 -12.00 7.99 -11.19
CA THR A 146 -11.96 7.76 -12.65
C THR A 146 -13.37 7.66 -13.22
N PRO A 147 -13.59 8.11 -14.47
CA PRO A 147 -14.82 7.80 -15.18
C PRO A 147 -14.99 6.30 -15.46
N ASP A 148 -13.89 5.56 -15.61
CA ASP A 148 -13.82 4.11 -15.88
C ASP A 148 -13.85 3.30 -14.57
N VAL A 149 -15.04 3.23 -13.96
CA VAL A 149 -15.25 2.60 -12.65
C VAL A 149 -14.94 1.09 -12.65
N ALA A 150 -15.33 0.37 -13.70
CA ALA A 150 -15.11 -1.08 -13.81
C ALA A 150 -13.62 -1.44 -13.76
N LYS A 151 -12.77 -0.75 -14.54
CA LYS A 151 -11.32 -0.97 -14.52
C LYS A 151 -10.71 -0.67 -13.16
N ALA A 152 -11.13 0.43 -12.52
CA ALA A 152 -10.63 0.76 -11.19
C ALA A 152 -11.00 -0.28 -10.14
N VAL A 153 -12.19 -0.90 -10.23
CA VAL A 153 -12.59 -2.01 -9.36
C VAL A 153 -11.71 -3.23 -9.61
N THR A 154 -11.48 -3.60 -10.87
CA THR A 154 -10.60 -4.73 -11.22
C THR A 154 -9.18 -4.50 -10.72
N ASP A 155 -8.62 -3.30 -10.91
CA ASP A 155 -7.28 -2.95 -10.46
C ASP A 155 -7.17 -2.95 -8.92
N ALA A 156 -8.19 -2.41 -8.23
CA ALA A 156 -8.24 -2.42 -6.78
C ALA A 156 -8.27 -3.86 -6.24
N LYS A 157 -9.04 -4.75 -6.88
CA LYS A 157 -9.08 -6.18 -6.54
C LYS A 157 -7.83 -6.95 -6.92
N ALA A 158 -7.13 -6.53 -7.97
CA ALA A 158 -5.82 -7.07 -8.36
C ALA A 158 -4.70 -6.71 -7.36
N GLY A 159 -4.99 -5.89 -6.34
CA GLY A 159 -4.01 -5.52 -5.32
C GLY A 159 -3.27 -4.25 -5.65
N LYS A 160 -3.95 -3.25 -6.22
CA LYS A 160 -3.44 -1.88 -6.33
C LYS A 160 -3.14 -1.33 -4.95
N ILE A 161 -1.88 -1.00 -4.71
CA ILE A 161 -1.40 -0.38 -3.48
C ILE A 161 -1.16 1.10 -3.74
N GLU A 162 -1.70 1.92 -2.87
CA GLU A 162 -1.32 3.31 -2.78
C GLU A 162 -0.13 3.45 -1.82
N TYR A 163 0.93 4.10 -2.29
CA TYR A 163 2.03 4.52 -1.45
C TYR A 163 1.99 6.02 -1.24
N ARG A 164 2.11 6.41 0.02
CA ARG A 164 2.18 7.80 0.45
C ARG A 164 3.36 7.97 1.37
N LEU A 165 4.06 9.09 1.17
CA LEU A 165 5.11 9.53 2.06
C LEU A 165 4.54 10.03 3.39
N ASP A 166 5.01 9.46 4.49
CA ASP A 166 4.70 9.96 5.84
C ASP A 166 5.52 11.22 6.19
N LYS A 167 5.15 11.92 7.26
CA LYS A 167 5.87 13.08 7.83
C LYS A 167 7.34 12.77 8.14
N THR A 168 7.67 11.49 8.36
CA THR A 168 9.04 11.02 8.59
C THR A 168 9.84 10.71 7.31
N ASN A 169 9.25 10.95 6.14
CA ASN A 169 9.81 10.65 4.82
C ASN A 169 9.99 9.15 4.56
N ILE A 170 9.11 8.32 5.14
CA ILE A 170 9.10 6.87 4.95
C ILE A 170 7.84 6.48 4.19
N ILE A 171 7.99 5.59 3.21
CA ILE A 171 6.91 4.88 2.55
C ILE A 171 6.76 3.51 3.21
N HIS A 172 5.53 3.18 3.59
CA HIS A 172 5.16 1.87 4.14
C HIS A 172 4.22 1.17 3.17
N CYS A 173 4.60 -0.01 2.69
CA CYS A 173 3.78 -0.78 1.76
C CYS A 173 3.81 -2.28 2.06
N PRO A 174 2.66 -2.96 2.09
CA PRO A 174 2.64 -4.42 2.14
C PRO A 174 3.00 -4.99 0.77
N ILE A 175 3.99 -5.89 0.68
CA ILE A 175 4.38 -6.51 -0.60
C ILE A 175 3.75 -7.88 -0.83
N GLY A 176 3.14 -8.48 0.21
CA GLY A 176 2.43 -9.75 0.10
C GLY A 176 2.35 -10.49 1.42
N LYS A 177 2.02 -11.78 1.35
CA LYS A 177 2.01 -12.69 2.49
C LYS A 177 3.28 -13.54 2.54
N ALA A 178 3.65 -14.00 3.73
CA ALA A 178 4.76 -14.94 3.89
C ALA A 178 4.50 -16.24 3.09
N SER A 179 3.24 -16.62 2.91
CA SER A 179 2.81 -17.79 2.11
C SER A 179 3.03 -17.68 0.60
N PHE A 180 3.35 -16.51 0.04
CA PHE A 180 3.43 -16.31 -1.41
C PHE A 180 4.68 -16.93 -2.04
N GLY A 181 5.69 -17.27 -1.23
CA GLY A 181 7.00 -17.72 -1.71
C GLY A 181 7.88 -16.55 -2.15
N VAL A 182 9.19 -16.79 -2.19
CA VAL A 182 10.22 -15.76 -2.38
C VAL A 182 10.12 -15.12 -3.76
N GLU A 183 9.93 -15.91 -4.82
CA GLU A 183 9.89 -15.41 -6.21
C GLU A 183 8.75 -14.40 -6.45
N LYS A 184 7.55 -14.68 -5.91
CA LYS A 184 6.41 -13.78 -6.05
C LYS A 184 6.60 -12.49 -5.26
N LEU A 185 7.21 -12.60 -4.08
CA LEU A 185 7.55 -11.44 -3.26
C LEU A 185 8.63 -10.58 -3.91
N GLU A 186 9.61 -11.20 -4.58
CA GLU A 186 10.66 -10.50 -5.32
C GLU A 186 10.09 -9.70 -6.50
N GLN A 187 9.19 -10.29 -7.29
CA GLN A 187 8.51 -9.59 -8.38
C GLN A 187 7.71 -8.39 -7.88
N ASN A 188 6.98 -8.56 -6.77
CA ASN A 188 6.25 -7.46 -6.13
C ASN A 188 7.19 -6.38 -5.60
N PHE A 189 8.31 -6.78 -4.98
CA PHE A 189 9.34 -5.87 -4.48
C PHE A 189 9.95 -5.04 -5.60
N ASN A 190 10.42 -5.67 -6.68
CA ASN A 190 11.04 -4.98 -7.82
C ASN A 190 10.04 -4.02 -8.47
N THR A 191 8.79 -4.43 -8.69
CA THR A 191 7.75 -3.57 -9.27
C THR A 191 7.50 -2.32 -8.41
N LEU A 192 7.49 -2.46 -7.08
CA LEU A 192 7.26 -1.35 -6.18
C LEU A 192 8.47 -0.40 -6.14
N VAL A 193 9.68 -0.93 -6.04
CA VAL A 193 10.91 -0.13 -6.00
C VAL A 193 11.08 0.64 -7.32
N ASP A 194 10.88 0.00 -8.46
CA ASP A 194 10.96 0.64 -9.77
C ASP A 194 9.96 1.79 -9.92
N ALA A 195 8.73 1.60 -9.43
CA ALA A 195 7.73 2.64 -9.46
C ALA A 195 8.07 3.82 -8.53
N VAL A 196 8.63 3.55 -7.35
CA VAL A 196 9.09 4.60 -6.42
C VAL A 196 10.26 5.38 -7.00
N VAL A 197 11.20 4.71 -7.69
CA VAL A 197 12.33 5.35 -8.38
C VAL A 197 11.83 6.20 -9.54
N LYS A 198 10.87 5.73 -10.34
CA LYS A 198 10.23 6.52 -11.40
C LYS A 198 9.46 7.72 -10.86
N ALA A 199 8.91 7.62 -9.64
CA ALA A 199 8.21 8.71 -8.97
C ALA A 199 9.16 9.74 -8.32
N LYS A 200 10.48 9.67 -8.57
CA LYS A 200 11.47 10.62 -8.06
C LYS A 200 11.16 12.04 -8.53
N PRO A 201 10.92 12.99 -7.60
CA PRO A 201 10.72 14.39 -7.97
C PRO A 201 12.00 15.01 -8.53
N ALA A 202 11.88 15.86 -9.55
CA ALA A 202 13.02 16.60 -10.11
C ALA A 202 13.69 17.54 -9.08
N ALA A 203 12.92 17.99 -8.08
CA ALA A 203 13.39 18.83 -6.99
C ALA A 203 14.19 18.07 -5.92
N ALA A 204 14.21 16.73 -5.94
CA ALA A 204 14.92 15.92 -4.96
C ALA A 204 16.44 16.03 -5.17
N LYS A 205 17.14 16.59 -4.18
CA LYS A 205 18.60 16.72 -4.17
C LYS A 205 19.24 15.61 -3.32
N GLY A 206 20.35 15.04 -3.80
CA GLY A 206 21.10 14.00 -3.10
C GLY A 206 20.53 12.58 -3.27
N GLN A 207 20.87 11.69 -2.35
CA GLN A 207 20.48 10.27 -2.42
C GLN A 207 18.96 10.12 -2.16
N TYR A 208 18.23 9.69 -3.19
CA TYR A 208 16.78 9.53 -3.13
C TYR A 208 16.36 8.34 -2.24
N LEU A 209 17.02 7.20 -2.34
CA LEU A 209 16.79 6.02 -1.49
C LEU A 209 17.83 5.97 -0.37
N LYS A 210 17.46 6.35 0.86
CA LYS A 210 18.37 6.32 2.03
C LYS A 210 18.52 4.92 2.60
N SER A 211 17.40 4.20 2.76
CA SER A 211 17.40 2.84 3.28
C SER A 211 16.15 2.10 2.86
N ILE A 212 16.29 0.82 2.54
CA ILE A 212 15.17 -0.09 2.30
C ILE A 212 15.21 -1.16 3.40
N THR A 213 14.09 -1.37 4.09
CA THR A 213 13.95 -2.38 5.13
C THR A 213 12.73 -3.25 4.81
N VAL A 214 12.90 -4.56 4.80
CA VAL A 214 11.82 -5.53 4.71
C VAL A 214 11.54 -6.06 6.12
N ALA A 215 10.28 -6.18 6.51
CA ALA A 215 9.89 -6.74 7.80
C ALA A 215 8.64 -7.61 7.65
N SER A 216 8.53 -8.66 8.45
CA SER A 216 7.23 -9.33 8.65
C SER A 216 6.46 -8.61 9.77
N THR A 217 5.14 -8.77 9.81
CA THR A 217 4.25 -8.12 10.80
C THR A 217 4.74 -8.26 12.24
N MET A 218 5.28 -9.42 12.62
CA MET A 218 5.78 -9.70 13.98
C MET A 218 7.30 -9.93 14.02
N GLY A 219 8.00 -9.73 12.91
CA GLY A 219 9.41 -10.02 12.73
C GLY A 219 10.31 -8.80 12.89
N PRO A 220 11.62 -9.02 13.04
CA PRO A 220 12.60 -7.96 12.97
C PRO A 220 12.73 -7.39 11.54
N GLY A 221 13.11 -6.12 11.43
CA GLY A 221 13.41 -5.50 10.13
C GLY A 221 14.79 -5.90 9.60
N ILE A 222 14.83 -6.30 8.33
CA ILE A 222 16.01 -6.72 7.59
C ILE A 222 16.36 -5.63 6.58
N ARG A 223 17.59 -5.13 6.63
CA ARG A 223 18.05 -4.06 5.74
C ARG A 223 18.46 -4.63 4.40
N VAL A 224 17.87 -4.10 3.33
CA VAL A 224 18.22 -4.43 1.94
C VAL A 224 19.22 -3.41 1.43
N SER A 225 20.20 -3.88 0.65
CA SER A 225 21.14 -3.00 -0.02
C SER A 225 20.42 -2.12 -1.06
N THR A 226 20.62 -0.81 -0.95
CA THR A 226 20.05 0.17 -1.89
C THR A 226 20.93 0.39 -3.13
N ALA A 227 22.12 -0.19 -3.17
CA ALA A 227 23.13 0.05 -4.21
C ALA A 227 22.65 -0.38 -5.61
N LYS A 228 21.81 -1.43 -5.70
CA LYS A 228 21.22 -1.89 -6.97
C LYS A 228 20.17 -0.94 -7.55
N TYR A 229 19.54 -0.11 -6.71
CA TYR A 229 18.36 0.70 -7.06
C TYR A 229 18.62 2.21 -7.02
N GLY A 230 19.84 2.62 -6.65
CA GLY A 230 20.19 4.01 -6.35
C GLY A 230 20.80 4.83 -7.49
N ASN A 231 20.96 4.24 -8.68
CA ASN A 231 21.46 4.94 -9.88
C ASN A 231 20.32 5.55 -10.68
#